data_AF-A0A1H5ZEV1-F1
#
_entry.id   AF-A0A1H5ZEV1-F1
#
_cell.length_a   1.000
_cell.length_b   1.000
_cell.length_c   1.000
_cell.angle_alpha   90.00
_cell.angle_beta   90.00
_cell.angle_gamma   90.00
#
_symmetry.space_group_name_H-M   'P 1'
#
loop_
_entity.id
_entity.type
_entity.pdbx_description
1 polymer ?
#
loop_
_entity_poly.entity_id
_entity_poly.type
_entity_poly.pdbx_seq_one_letter_code
_entity_poly.pdbx_strand_id
1 'polypeptide(L)'
;MPFAQKNLSILASLAFFLVFTSALFAQDGTIYPLEAPAEPNAILLGTGGVENQPAPETWFRQWGDPMARNISTATLTPFLPEPGKANGTAVIVAPGGGFSWLSMGNEGWEVAEALAKQGIAAFVLKYRLNPTAPSLDEFTAWMNRPRTAPAPTSGESTGTAAPRPPQRNLSNQLEDAEAAYALIVNRATEWGVDTNRIGMIGFSAGAGLTLHATLHSKTMKLAFIGPIYGGMGPVEVPENPHPCLM
;
A
#
# COMPACT_ATOMS: atom_id res chain seq x y z
N MET A 1 26.79 5.53 71.53
CA MET A 1 27.49 4.69 70.54
C MET A 1 26.95 5.02 69.15
N PRO A 2 27.76 5.60 68.25
CA PRO A 2 27.48 5.70 66.82
C PRO A 2 28.28 4.65 66.02
N PHE A 3 27.74 4.13 64.92
CA PHE A 3 28.28 4.28 63.54
C PHE A 3 27.57 3.34 62.55
N ALA A 4 27.36 3.85 61.34
CA ALA A 4 26.87 3.18 60.15
C ALA A 4 28.02 2.84 59.18
N GLN A 5 27.84 1.82 58.31
CA GLN A 5 28.37 1.61 56.92
C GLN A 5 28.45 0.10 56.61
N LYS A 6 27.71 -0.45 55.63
CA LYS A 6 27.92 -0.54 54.15
C LYS A 6 28.83 -1.70 53.67
N ASN A 7 28.23 -2.49 52.77
CA ASN A 7 28.77 -3.24 51.62
C ASN A 7 29.61 -4.54 51.81
N LEU A 8 29.05 -5.67 51.35
CA LEU A 8 29.66 -6.78 50.58
C LEU A 8 28.54 -7.85 50.43
N SER A 9 28.20 -8.49 49.32
CA SER A 9 28.88 -8.74 48.05
C SER A 9 27.82 -9.24 47.06
N ILE A 10 27.80 -8.64 45.88
CA ILE A 10 27.07 -9.10 44.68
C ILE A 10 27.88 -10.24 44.07
N LEU A 11 27.30 -11.43 43.85
CA LEU A 11 27.70 -12.36 42.78
C LEU A 11 26.75 -13.58 42.71
N ALA A 12 26.54 -14.03 41.47
CA ALA A 12 25.90 -15.28 41.04
C ALA A 12 24.36 -15.31 40.94
N SER A 13 23.84 -14.93 39.77
CA SER A 13 22.98 -15.84 38.98
C SER A 13 23.06 -15.45 37.50
N LEU A 14 23.75 -16.31 36.76
CA LEU A 14 24.05 -16.23 35.35
C LEU A 14 22.77 -16.24 34.49
N ALA A 15 22.74 -15.30 33.54
CA ALA A 15 22.20 -15.36 32.19
C ALA A 15 21.36 -16.60 31.78
N PHE A 16 20.07 -16.36 31.51
CA PHE A 16 19.30 -17.14 30.55
C PHE A 16 18.86 -16.21 29.41
N PHE A 17 19.80 -15.84 28.54
CA PHE A 17 19.49 -15.22 27.26
C PHE A 17 19.12 -16.34 26.28
N LEU A 18 17.83 -16.59 26.12
CA LEU A 18 17.31 -17.40 25.02
C LEU A 18 17.47 -16.57 23.74
N VAL A 19 18.61 -16.72 23.08
CA VAL A 19 18.79 -16.25 21.71
C VAL A 19 17.94 -17.18 20.83
N PHE A 20 16.72 -16.75 20.51
CA PHE A 20 16.03 -17.27 19.33
C PHE A 20 16.83 -16.82 18.11
N THR A 21 17.73 -17.69 17.65
CA THR A 21 18.27 -17.62 16.30
C THR A 21 17.14 -18.04 15.38
N SER A 22 16.29 -17.10 14.95
CA SER A 22 15.56 -17.32 13.71
C SER A 22 16.62 -17.46 12.63
N ALA A 23 16.71 -18.64 12.02
CA ALA A 23 17.40 -18.76 10.75
C ALA A 23 16.77 -17.72 9.82
N LEU A 24 17.55 -16.70 9.42
CA LEU A 24 17.20 -15.86 8.28
C LEU A 24 17.23 -16.78 7.05
N PHE A 25 16.12 -17.46 6.79
CA PHE A 25 15.81 -17.85 5.43
C PHE A 25 15.60 -16.53 4.70
N ALA A 26 16.61 -16.10 3.93
CA ALA A 26 16.40 -15.08 2.93
C ALA A 26 15.23 -15.55 2.07
N GLN A 27 14.12 -14.80 2.07
CA GLN A 27 13.00 -15.14 1.21
C GLN A 27 13.52 -15.15 -0.24
N ASP A 28 13.27 -16.24 -0.95
CA ASP A 28 13.62 -16.34 -2.37
C ASP A 28 12.90 -15.21 -3.12
N GLY A 29 13.68 -14.17 -3.46
CA GLY A 29 13.20 -13.00 -4.19
C GLY A 29 13.18 -13.19 -5.69
N THR A 30 13.40 -14.42 -6.16
CA THR A 30 13.33 -14.78 -7.58
C THR A 30 11.94 -14.48 -8.12
N ILE A 31 11.90 -13.96 -9.35
CA ILE A 31 10.69 -13.63 -10.08
C ILE A 31 10.39 -14.79 -11.02
N TYR A 32 9.18 -15.32 -10.89
CA TYR A 32 8.67 -16.39 -11.72
C TYR A 32 7.52 -15.87 -12.59
N PRO A 33 7.44 -16.24 -13.88
CA PRO A 33 6.28 -15.89 -14.70
C PRO A 33 5.00 -16.47 -14.09
N LEU A 34 3.90 -15.75 -14.23
CA LEU A 34 2.59 -16.17 -13.75
C LEU A 34 1.54 -15.84 -14.82
N GLU A 35 0.70 -16.82 -15.15
CA GLU A 35 -0.49 -16.56 -15.96
C GLU A 35 -1.47 -15.70 -15.16
N ALA A 36 -2.11 -14.75 -15.84
CA ALA A 36 -3.05 -13.83 -15.22
C ALA A 36 -4.16 -14.63 -14.50
N PRO A 37 -4.35 -14.47 -13.18
CA PRO A 37 -5.43 -15.12 -12.46
C PRO A 37 -6.78 -14.65 -12.99
N ALA A 38 -7.80 -15.52 -12.92
CA ALA A 38 -9.16 -15.11 -13.23
C ALA A 38 -9.68 -14.16 -12.15
N GLU A 39 -10.20 -13.00 -12.58
CA GLU A 39 -10.78 -12.00 -11.68
C GLU A 39 -12.28 -11.79 -12.03
N PRO A 40 -13.14 -12.80 -11.82
CA PRO A 40 -14.53 -12.78 -12.32
C PRO A 40 -15.40 -11.68 -11.70
N ASN A 41 -14.99 -11.15 -10.54
CA ASN A 41 -15.71 -10.10 -9.81
C ASN A 41 -15.09 -8.71 -10.03
N ALA A 42 -14.05 -8.58 -10.85
CA ALA A 42 -13.43 -7.29 -11.12
C ALA A 42 -14.36 -6.40 -11.97
N ILE A 43 -14.64 -5.21 -11.46
CA ILE A 43 -15.49 -4.21 -12.12
C ILE A 43 -14.59 -3.17 -12.78
N LEU A 44 -14.74 -2.95 -14.08
CA LEU A 44 -14.01 -1.90 -14.81
C LEU A 44 -14.42 -0.52 -14.29
N LEU A 45 -13.43 0.35 -14.02
CA LEU A 45 -13.67 1.71 -13.53
C LEU A 45 -13.90 2.73 -14.65
N GLY A 46 -13.55 2.41 -15.90
CA GLY A 46 -13.84 3.25 -17.06
C GLY A 46 -13.04 4.56 -17.11
N THR A 47 -11.89 4.63 -16.44
CA THR A 47 -11.03 5.82 -16.35
C THR A 47 -10.06 5.99 -17.52
N GLY A 48 -10.18 5.16 -18.57
CA GLY A 48 -9.33 5.21 -19.76
C GLY A 48 -8.07 4.35 -19.66
N GLY A 49 -7.08 4.69 -20.48
CA GLY A 49 -5.79 3.99 -20.59
C GLY A 49 -4.65 4.70 -19.88
N VAL A 50 -3.43 4.21 -20.12
CA VAL A 50 -2.18 4.92 -19.78
C VAL A 50 -1.51 5.34 -21.09
N GLU A 51 -1.14 6.62 -21.18
CA GLU A 51 -0.47 7.15 -22.37
C GLU A 51 0.88 6.45 -22.59
N ASN A 52 1.21 6.19 -23.85
CA ASN A 52 2.48 5.58 -24.24
C ASN A 52 2.78 4.22 -23.56
N GLN A 53 1.74 3.45 -23.22
CA GLN A 53 1.86 2.09 -22.67
C GLN A 53 1.44 1.02 -23.69
N PRO A 54 2.36 0.56 -24.56
CA PRO A 54 2.07 -0.51 -25.52
C PRO A 54 2.13 -1.91 -24.89
N ALA A 55 2.74 -2.05 -23.72
CA ALA A 55 2.90 -3.34 -23.05
C ALA A 55 1.56 -3.78 -22.41
N PRO A 56 1.14 -5.05 -22.59
CA PRO A 56 -0.05 -5.57 -21.94
C PRO A 56 0.16 -5.73 -20.44
N GLU A 57 -0.94 -5.84 -19.71
CA GLU A 57 -0.91 -6.31 -18.32
C GLU A 57 -0.26 -7.69 -18.26
N THR A 58 0.69 -7.87 -17.34
CA THR A 58 1.42 -9.14 -17.14
C THR A 58 1.50 -9.45 -15.66
N TRP A 59 1.63 -10.74 -15.35
CA TRP A 59 1.68 -11.23 -13.97
C TRP A 59 2.98 -11.99 -13.70
N PHE A 60 3.43 -11.93 -12.47
CA PHE A 60 4.58 -12.68 -11.99
C PHE A 60 4.39 -13.08 -10.52
N ARG A 61 5.19 -14.02 -10.04
CA ARG A 61 5.24 -14.40 -8.64
C ARG A 61 6.58 -14.00 -8.05
N GLN A 62 6.54 -13.40 -6.86
CA GLN A 62 7.72 -13.08 -6.07
C GLN A 62 7.38 -13.27 -4.58
N TRP A 63 8.30 -13.86 -3.81
CA TRP A 63 8.08 -14.21 -2.40
C TRP A 63 6.87 -15.12 -2.13
N GLY A 64 6.41 -15.84 -3.15
CA GLY A 64 5.21 -16.68 -3.07
C GLY A 64 3.92 -15.96 -3.44
N ASP A 65 3.93 -14.64 -3.63
CA ASP A 65 2.74 -13.82 -3.89
C ASP A 65 2.56 -13.45 -5.36
N PRO A 66 1.31 -13.38 -5.87
CA PRO A 66 1.02 -12.90 -7.22
C PRO A 66 1.15 -11.38 -7.30
N MET A 67 1.81 -10.92 -8.35
CA MET A 67 2.09 -9.52 -8.64
C MET A 67 1.55 -9.17 -10.04
N ALA A 68 0.89 -8.03 -10.18
CA ALA A 68 0.35 -7.54 -11.46
C ALA A 68 1.13 -6.31 -11.95
N ARG A 69 1.44 -6.22 -13.24
CA ARG A 69 2.30 -5.19 -13.84
C ARG A 69 1.71 -4.66 -15.13
N ASN A 70 2.06 -3.43 -15.51
CA ASN A 70 1.58 -2.79 -16.74
C ASN A 70 0.04 -2.76 -16.82
N ILE A 71 -0.61 -2.52 -15.69
CA ILE A 71 -2.06 -2.32 -15.63
C ILE A 71 -2.35 -1.00 -16.35
N SER A 72 -3.04 -1.09 -17.49
CA SER A 72 -3.49 0.07 -18.27
C SER A 72 -4.96 0.39 -18.06
N THR A 73 -5.71 -0.53 -17.45
CA THR A 73 -7.16 -0.41 -17.25
C THR A 73 -7.48 -0.75 -15.81
N ALA A 74 -8.02 0.22 -15.08
CA ALA A 74 -8.27 0.05 -13.66
C ALA A 74 -9.54 -0.75 -13.37
N THR A 75 -9.47 -1.59 -12.34
CA THR A 75 -10.62 -2.35 -11.84
C THR A 75 -10.77 -2.22 -10.34
N LEU A 76 -12.00 -2.39 -9.86
CA LEU A 76 -12.35 -2.52 -8.45
C LEU A 76 -12.98 -3.88 -8.21
N THR A 77 -12.41 -4.67 -7.30
CA THR A 77 -12.92 -6.00 -6.97
C THR A 77 -13.53 -5.97 -5.55
N PRO A 78 -14.84 -6.20 -5.40
CA PRO A 78 -15.50 -6.19 -4.10
C PRO A 78 -15.29 -7.51 -3.35
N PHE A 79 -15.02 -7.39 -2.04
CA PHE A 79 -14.97 -8.44 -1.04
C PHE A 79 -15.97 -8.07 0.05
N LEU A 80 -17.18 -8.59 -0.07
CA LEU A 80 -18.30 -8.22 0.80
C LEU A 80 -18.37 -9.17 2.01
N PRO A 81 -18.80 -8.68 3.19
CA PRO A 81 -19.11 -9.54 4.31
C PRO A 81 -20.22 -10.53 3.98
N GLU A 82 -20.27 -11.64 4.71
CA GLU A 82 -21.41 -12.55 4.66
C GLU A 82 -22.74 -11.82 4.93
N PRO A 83 -23.86 -12.24 4.29
CA PRO A 83 -25.16 -11.63 4.50
C PRO A 83 -25.51 -11.46 5.99
N GLY A 84 -25.89 -10.25 6.37
CA GLY A 84 -26.23 -9.91 7.76
C GLY A 84 -25.04 -9.61 8.69
N LYS A 85 -23.79 -9.69 8.21
CA LYS A 85 -22.59 -9.32 8.99
C LYS A 85 -22.03 -7.94 8.66
N ALA A 86 -22.53 -7.27 7.62
CA ALA A 86 -22.06 -5.95 7.23
C ALA A 86 -22.31 -4.92 8.34
N ASN A 87 -21.24 -4.21 8.74
CA ASN A 87 -21.29 -3.20 9.80
C ASN A 87 -21.39 -1.76 9.27
N GLY A 88 -21.58 -1.61 7.95
CA GLY A 88 -21.66 -0.34 7.24
C GLY A 88 -20.32 0.26 6.83
N THR A 89 -19.18 -0.20 7.36
CA THR A 89 -17.87 0.34 6.98
C THR A 89 -17.42 -0.24 5.64
N ALA A 90 -16.84 0.62 4.80
CA ALA A 90 -16.16 0.24 3.57
C ALA A 90 -14.69 0.66 3.59
N VAL A 91 -13.84 -0.13 2.95
CA VAL A 91 -12.41 0.16 2.79
C VAL A 91 -11.98 -0.07 1.35
N ILE A 92 -11.44 0.97 0.72
CA ILE A 92 -10.64 0.82 -0.51
C ILE A 92 -9.26 0.33 -0.12
N VAL A 93 -8.83 -0.80 -0.65
CA VAL A 93 -7.50 -1.40 -0.43
C VAL A 93 -6.64 -1.12 -1.66
N ALA A 94 -5.59 -0.32 -1.51
CA ALA A 94 -4.64 0.01 -2.58
C ALA A 94 -3.31 -0.74 -2.37
N PRO A 95 -3.03 -1.80 -3.14
CA PRO A 95 -1.76 -2.52 -3.06
C PRO A 95 -0.57 -1.62 -3.41
N GLY A 96 0.61 -1.98 -2.94
CA GLY A 96 1.89 -1.33 -3.25
C GLY A 96 2.62 -1.98 -4.41
N GLY A 97 3.87 -1.55 -4.65
CA GLY A 97 4.69 -1.99 -5.79
C GLY A 97 5.31 -0.84 -6.61
N GLY A 98 5.58 0.28 -5.94
CA GLY A 98 6.35 1.39 -6.52
C GLY A 98 5.68 2.10 -7.71
N PHE A 99 4.36 1.93 -7.89
CA PHE A 99 3.62 2.35 -9.09
C PHE A 99 4.10 1.65 -10.38
N SER A 100 4.87 0.57 -10.25
CA SER A 100 5.42 -0.20 -11.37
C SER A 100 4.82 -1.61 -11.41
N TRP A 101 4.35 -2.14 -10.28
CA TRP A 101 3.53 -3.34 -10.14
C TRP A 101 2.58 -3.18 -8.95
N LEU A 102 1.70 -4.16 -8.74
CA LEU A 102 0.81 -4.29 -7.60
C LEU A 102 1.03 -5.63 -6.89
N SER A 103 1.19 -5.61 -5.56
CA SER A 103 1.25 -6.81 -4.71
C SER A 103 -0.14 -7.35 -4.42
N MET A 104 -0.68 -8.18 -5.31
CA MET A 104 -2.12 -8.49 -5.33
C MET A 104 -2.56 -9.46 -4.23
N GLY A 105 -1.71 -10.42 -3.84
CA GLY A 105 -2.02 -11.39 -2.78
C GLY A 105 -2.04 -10.74 -1.40
N ASN A 106 -0.85 -10.66 -0.79
CA ASN A 106 -0.62 -10.17 0.57
C ASN A 106 -1.06 -8.72 0.88
N GLU A 107 -1.03 -7.76 -0.05
CA GLU A 107 -1.42 -6.36 0.19
C GLU A 107 -2.81 -6.03 -0.39
N GLY A 108 -3.40 -6.94 -1.16
CA GLY A 108 -4.70 -6.79 -1.82
C GLY A 108 -5.74 -7.76 -1.29
N TRP A 109 -5.84 -8.93 -1.91
CA TRP A 109 -6.91 -9.90 -1.68
C TRP A 109 -6.94 -10.42 -0.24
N GLU A 110 -5.79 -10.79 0.34
CA GLU A 110 -5.75 -11.32 1.71
C GLU A 110 -6.22 -10.29 2.75
N VAL A 111 -5.85 -9.03 2.54
CA VAL A 111 -6.30 -7.90 3.37
C VAL A 111 -7.81 -7.70 3.21
N ALA A 112 -8.31 -7.70 1.98
CA ALA A 112 -9.73 -7.53 1.70
C ALA A 112 -10.59 -8.66 2.29
N GLU A 113 -10.13 -9.91 2.19
CA GLU A 113 -10.76 -11.06 2.84
C GLU A 113 -10.77 -10.95 4.37
N ALA A 114 -9.66 -10.50 4.96
CA ALA A 114 -9.56 -10.29 6.40
C ALA A 114 -10.56 -9.22 6.89
N LEU A 115 -10.69 -8.12 6.15
CA LEU A 115 -11.66 -7.06 6.42
C LEU A 115 -13.10 -7.57 6.28
N ALA A 116 -13.41 -8.28 5.20
CA ALA A 116 -14.74 -8.88 4.98
C ALA A 116 -15.15 -9.81 6.12
N LYS A 117 -14.22 -10.62 6.65
CA LYS A 117 -14.44 -11.48 7.82
C LYS A 117 -14.80 -10.70 9.09
N GLN A 118 -14.40 -9.43 9.20
CA GLN A 118 -14.74 -8.52 10.29
C GLN A 118 -16.02 -7.71 10.06
N GLY A 119 -16.78 -8.00 9.00
CA GLY A 119 -18.00 -7.27 8.68
C GLY A 119 -17.77 -5.97 7.89
N ILE A 120 -16.56 -5.73 7.39
CA ILE A 120 -16.20 -4.54 6.62
C ILE A 120 -16.24 -4.87 5.12
N ALA A 121 -16.95 -4.08 4.31
CA ALA A 121 -16.90 -4.23 2.86
C ALA A 121 -15.55 -3.73 2.33
N ALA A 122 -14.74 -4.61 1.77
CA ALA A 122 -13.43 -4.25 1.22
C ALA A 122 -13.46 -4.24 -0.31
N PHE A 123 -12.67 -3.35 -0.90
CA PHE A 123 -12.62 -3.17 -2.35
C PHE A 123 -11.17 -3.06 -2.79
N VAL A 124 -10.65 -4.09 -3.47
CA VAL A 124 -9.28 -4.08 -3.96
C VAL A 124 -9.21 -3.24 -5.22
N LEU A 125 -8.42 -2.16 -5.17
CA LEU A 125 -8.19 -1.26 -6.28
C LEU A 125 -6.96 -1.70 -7.08
N LYS A 126 -7.21 -2.28 -8.26
CA LYS A 126 -6.16 -2.54 -9.26
C LYS A 126 -6.01 -1.29 -10.13
N TYR A 127 -5.19 -0.34 -9.66
CA TYR A 127 -5.02 0.97 -10.31
C TYR A 127 -4.00 0.95 -11.45
N ARG A 128 -4.10 1.91 -12.38
CA ARG A 128 -3.19 2.09 -13.51
C ARG A 128 -1.76 2.34 -13.04
N LEU A 129 -0.79 1.72 -13.70
CA LEU A 129 0.61 1.80 -13.31
C LEU A 129 1.43 2.64 -14.30
N ASN A 130 2.63 3.03 -13.87
CA ASN A 130 3.63 3.56 -14.78
C ASN A 130 4.11 2.44 -15.70
N PRO A 131 4.31 2.70 -17.00
CA PRO A 131 4.78 1.70 -17.94
C PRO A 131 6.15 1.14 -17.51
N THR A 132 6.30 -0.17 -17.64
CA THR A 132 7.58 -0.88 -17.45
C THR A 132 7.92 -1.70 -18.70
N ALA A 133 9.16 -2.18 -18.80
CA ALA A 133 9.65 -2.91 -19.97
C ALA A 133 8.73 -4.09 -20.35
N PRO A 134 8.40 -4.34 -21.62
CA PRO A 134 7.47 -5.42 -21.97
C PRO A 134 7.91 -6.82 -21.49
N SER A 135 9.22 -7.10 -21.54
CA SER A 135 9.79 -8.38 -21.12
C SER A 135 9.90 -8.51 -19.59
N LEU A 136 9.56 -9.69 -19.07
CA LEU A 136 9.77 -10.02 -17.65
C LEU A 136 11.26 -10.09 -17.30
N ASP A 137 12.11 -10.52 -18.23
CA ASP A 137 13.56 -10.59 -18.01
C ASP A 137 14.18 -9.19 -17.90
N GLU A 138 13.77 -8.26 -18.78
CA GLU A 138 14.23 -6.87 -18.74
C GLU A 138 13.77 -6.18 -17.45
N PHE A 139 12.54 -6.46 -17.01
CA PHE A 139 12.00 -5.97 -15.75
C PHE A 139 12.71 -6.55 -14.54
N THR A 140 12.99 -7.85 -14.55
CA THR A 140 13.78 -8.53 -13.52
C THR A 140 15.18 -7.94 -13.42
N ALA A 141 15.84 -7.75 -14.58
CA ALA A 141 17.13 -7.08 -14.64
C ALA A 141 17.05 -5.65 -14.09
N TRP A 142 15.99 -4.89 -14.38
CA TRP A 142 15.78 -3.55 -13.84
C TRP A 142 15.57 -3.56 -12.32
N MET A 143 14.79 -4.48 -11.76
CA MET A 143 14.59 -4.59 -10.30
C MET A 143 15.87 -4.97 -9.55
N ASN A 144 16.71 -5.80 -10.17
CA ASN A 144 17.98 -6.25 -9.60
C ASN A 144 19.13 -5.24 -9.79
N ARG A 145 18.91 -4.13 -10.50
CA ARG A 145 19.93 -3.09 -10.63
C ARG A 145 20.20 -2.46 -9.27
N PRO A 146 21.47 -2.36 -8.84
CA PRO A 146 21.83 -1.60 -7.66
C PRO A 146 21.33 -0.16 -7.80
N ARG A 147 20.49 0.30 -6.87
CA ARG A 147 20.14 1.72 -6.80
C ARG A 147 21.26 2.43 -6.09
N THR A 148 21.87 3.43 -6.73
CA THR A 148 22.86 4.29 -6.08
C THR A 148 22.20 4.94 -4.87
N ALA A 149 22.79 4.75 -3.69
CA ALA A 149 22.35 5.47 -2.50
C ALA A 149 22.45 6.98 -2.81
N PRO A 150 21.48 7.80 -2.38
CA PRO A 150 21.64 9.25 -2.43
C PRO A 150 22.96 9.60 -1.75
N ALA A 151 23.75 10.50 -2.35
CA ALA A 151 24.97 10.97 -1.72
C ALA A 151 24.64 11.46 -0.30
N PRO A 152 25.42 11.10 0.73
CA PRO A 152 25.21 11.63 2.06
C PRO A 152 25.25 13.16 1.95
N THR A 153 24.18 13.82 2.38
CA THR A 153 24.14 15.27 2.50
C THR A 153 25.24 15.67 3.46
N SER A 154 26.40 16.03 2.94
CA SER A 154 27.51 16.60 3.70
C SER A 154 26.97 17.82 4.44
N GLY A 155 27.06 17.79 5.76
CA GLY A 155 26.53 18.83 6.62
C GLY A 155 27.13 20.19 6.29
N GLU A 156 26.32 21.04 5.68
CA GLU A 156 26.32 22.49 5.88
C GLU A 156 24.91 22.96 5.49
N SER A 157 24.05 23.03 6.50
CA SER A 157 22.75 23.70 6.42
C SER A 157 22.99 25.20 6.24
N THR A 158 23.33 25.61 5.03
CA THR A 158 22.95 26.95 4.57
C THR A 158 21.42 26.93 4.45
N GLY A 159 20.74 27.92 5.03
CA GLY A 159 19.29 27.92 5.30
C GLY A 159 18.35 27.94 4.09
N THR A 160 18.72 27.32 2.97
CA THR A 160 17.84 27.03 1.85
C THR A 160 17.34 25.59 2.00
N ALA A 161 16.04 25.44 2.24
CA ALA A 161 15.38 24.13 2.25
C ALA A 161 15.81 23.36 0.99
N ALA A 162 16.35 22.14 1.18
CA ALA A 162 16.71 21.27 0.06
C ALA A 162 15.52 21.20 -0.91
N PRO A 163 15.75 21.31 -2.24
CA PRO A 163 14.66 21.29 -3.20
C PRO A 163 13.82 20.04 -2.97
N ARG A 164 12.53 20.25 -2.67
CA ARG A 164 11.57 19.17 -2.45
C ARG A 164 11.67 18.24 -3.67
N PRO A 165 11.85 16.92 -3.49
CA PRO A 165 11.91 16.01 -4.62
C PRO A 165 10.67 16.21 -5.50
N PRO A 166 10.79 16.14 -6.83
CA PRO A 166 9.67 16.35 -7.73
C PRO A 166 8.53 15.40 -7.33
N GLN A 167 7.35 15.96 -7.10
CA GLN A 167 6.17 15.16 -6.80
C GLN A 167 5.90 14.23 -7.98
N ARG A 168 5.71 12.94 -7.71
CA ARG A 168 5.31 11.97 -8.74
C ARG A 168 3.96 12.41 -9.31
N ASN A 169 3.84 12.41 -10.64
CA ASN A 169 2.54 12.57 -11.28
C ASN A 169 1.70 11.32 -11.01
N LEU A 170 0.64 11.47 -10.23
CA LEU A 170 -0.29 10.40 -9.86
C LEU A 170 -1.70 10.63 -10.43
N SER A 171 -1.84 11.39 -11.52
CA SER A 171 -3.16 11.75 -12.08
C SER A 171 -4.00 10.53 -12.42
N ASN A 172 -3.43 9.53 -13.12
CA ASN A 172 -4.15 8.30 -13.47
C ASN A 172 -4.61 7.55 -12.22
N GLN A 173 -3.73 7.42 -11.22
CA GLN A 173 -4.03 6.69 -9.99
C GLN A 173 -5.06 7.42 -9.13
N LEU A 174 -5.01 8.76 -9.11
CA LEU A 174 -6.00 9.59 -8.42
C LEU A 174 -7.38 9.42 -9.06
N GLU A 175 -7.48 9.51 -10.39
CA GLU A 175 -8.72 9.27 -11.13
C GLU A 175 -9.29 7.87 -10.85
N ASP A 176 -8.43 6.85 -10.77
CA ASP A 176 -8.85 5.48 -10.46
C ASP A 176 -9.40 5.37 -9.03
N ALA A 177 -8.76 6.02 -8.05
CA ALA A 177 -9.23 6.06 -6.67
C ALA A 177 -10.56 6.83 -6.54
N GLU A 178 -10.70 7.96 -7.24
CA GLU A 178 -11.94 8.74 -7.27
C GLU A 178 -13.08 7.96 -7.93
N ALA A 179 -12.81 7.26 -9.04
CA ALA A 179 -13.80 6.41 -9.72
C ALA A 179 -14.22 5.22 -8.86
N ALA A 180 -13.28 4.59 -8.16
CA ALA A 180 -13.58 3.52 -7.20
C ALA A 180 -14.47 4.02 -6.06
N TYR A 181 -14.14 5.17 -5.47
CA TYR A 181 -14.96 5.80 -4.44
C TYR A 181 -16.37 6.12 -4.95
N ALA A 182 -16.49 6.72 -6.14
CA ALA A 182 -17.77 7.03 -6.76
C ALA A 182 -18.62 5.76 -7.01
N LEU A 183 -17.99 4.67 -7.45
CA LEU A 183 -18.66 3.38 -7.65
C LEU A 183 -19.19 2.81 -6.33
N ILE A 184 -18.41 2.89 -5.24
CA ILE A 184 -18.84 2.48 -3.89
C ILE A 184 -20.02 3.31 -3.42
N VAL A 185 -19.98 4.63 -3.58
CA VAL A 185 -21.11 5.50 -3.22
C VAL A 185 -22.35 5.15 -4.03
N ASN A 186 -22.23 4.95 -5.34
CA ASN A 186 -23.34 4.63 -6.22
C ASN A 186 -24.00 3.27 -5.93
N ARG A 187 -23.21 2.30 -5.43
CA ARG A 187 -23.69 0.95 -5.09
C ARG A 187 -23.78 0.70 -3.59
N ALA A 188 -23.76 1.76 -2.78
CA ALA A 188 -23.69 1.66 -1.32
C ALA A 188 -24.84 0.82 -0.74
N THR A 189 -26.07 1.02 -1.22
CA THR A 189 -27.24 0.23 -0.79
C THR A 189 -27.10 -1.26 -1.14
N GLU A 190 -26.58 -1.57 -2.33
CA GLU A 190 -26.36 -2.95 -2.77
C GLU A 190 -25.29 -3.64 -1.91
N TRP A 191 -24.24 -2.90 -1.54
CA TRP A 191 -23.09 -3.43 -0.82
C TRP A 191 -23.18 -3.29 0.70
N GLY A 192 -24.30 -2.77 1.23
CA GLY A 192 -24.50 -2.57 2.67
C GLY A 192 -23.51 -1.57 3.28
N VAL A 193 -23.14 -0.54 2.53
CA VAL A 193 -22.16 0.49 2.91
C VAL A 193 -22.86 1.75 3.40
N ASP A 194 -22.40 2.29 4.52
CA ASP A 194 -22.68 3.65 4.96
C ASP A 194 -21.66 4.59 4.31
N THR A 195 -22.14 5.52 3.49
CA THR A 195 -21.28 6.45 2.73
C THR A 195 -20.49 7.41 3.60
N ASN A 196 -20.82 7.55 4.90
CA ASN A 196 -20.03 8.32 5.87
C ASN A 196 -18.91 7.49 6.53
N ARG A 197 -18.77 6.21 6.17
CA ARG A 197 -17.84 5.26 6.79
C ARG A 197 -16.95 4.57 5.75
N ILE A 198 -16.64 5.27 4.66
CA ILE A 198 -15.72 4.80 3.61
C ILE A 198 -14.30 5.27 3.94
N GLY A 199 -13.38 4.35 4.17
CA GLY A 199 -11.96 4.65 4.33
C GLY A 199 -11.12 4.14 3.17
N MET A 200 -9.84 4.51 3.18
CA MET A 200 -8.85 4.01 2.23
C MET A 200 -7.59 3.58 2.99
N ILE A 201 -7.13 2.35 2.72
CA ILE A 201 -5.84 1.86 3.18
C ILE A 201 -4.96 1.58 1.98
N GLY A 202 -3.66 1.76 2.14
CA GLY A 202 -2.74 1.37 1.09
C GLY A 202 -1.35 1.11 1.61
N PHE A 203 -0.58 0.36 0.83
CA PHE A 203 0.71 -0.18 1.21
C PHE A 203 1.81 0.39 0.31
N SER A 204 2.94 0.84 0.87
CA SER A 204 4.08 1.40 0.10
C SER A 204 3.66 2.49 -0.92
N ALA A 205 3.60 2.17 -2.21
CA ALA A 205 3.10 3.09 -3.24
C ALA A 205 1.59 3.35 -3.11
N GLY A 206 0.80 2.35 -2.73
CA GLY A 206 -0.62 2.50 -2.41
C GLY A 206 -0.84 3.37 -1.17
N ALA A 207 0.08 3.38 -0.21
CA ALA A 207 0.06 4.35 0.90
C ALA A 207 0.29 5.78 0.39
N GLY A 208 1.24 5.93 -0.54
CA GLY A 208 1.46 7.19 -1.26
C GLY A 208 0.23 7.66 -2.02
N LEU A 209 -0.48 6.74 -2.70
CA LEU A 209 -1.74 7.04 -3.37
C LEU A 209 -2.84 7.43 -2.37
N THR A 210 -2.94 6.73 -1.24
CA THR A 210 -3.92 7.03 -0.18
C THR A 210 -3.74 8.46 0.33
N LEU A 211 -2.49 8.84 0.62
CA LEU A 211 -2.17 10.21 1.06
C LEU A 211 -2.41 11.22 -0.06
N HIS A 212 -2.02 10.90 -1.31
CA HIS A 212 -2.23 11.78 -2.45
C HIS A 212 -3.72 12.03 -2.71
N ALA A 213 -4.55 10.99 -2.69
CA ALA A 213 -5.99 11.11 -2.79
C ALA A 213 -6.55 11.98 -1.68
N THR A 214 -6.13 11.75 -0.43
CA THR A 214 -6.59 12.55 0.72
C THR A 214 -6.30 14.05 0.57
N LEU A 215 -5.14 14.39 0.01
CA LEU A 215 -4.69 15.79 -0.11
C LEU A 215 -5.19 16.50 -1.37
N HIS A 216 -5.49 15.76 -2.44
CA HIS A 216 -5.71 16.34 -3.77
C HIS A 216 -7.06 16.01 -4.40
N SER A 217 -7.74 14.95 -3.95
CA SER A 217 -9.10 14.64 -4.43
C SER A 217 -10.06 15.75 -4.01
N LYS A 218 -10.96 16.10 -4.92
CA LYS A 218 -12.08 17.02 -4.64
C LYS A 218 -13.40 16.28 -4.40
N THR A 219 -13.42 14.97 -4.66
CA THR A 219 -14.65 14.18 -4.75
C THR A 219 -14.77 13.16 -3.60
N MET A 220 -13.65 12.54 -3.21
CA MET A 220 -13.58 11.58 -2.12
C MET A 220 -13.73 12.26 -0.76
N LYS A 221 -14.63 11.72 0.07
CA LYS A 221 -14.81 12.13 1.47
C LYS A 221 -14.53 10.92 2.36
N LEU A 222 -13.25 10.68 2.61
CA LEU A 222 -12.82 9.52 3.39
C LEU A 222 -13.15 9.73 4.88
N ALA A 223 -13.62 8.70 5.56
CA ALA A 223 -13.87 8.73 6.99
C ALA A 223 -12.58 8.50 7.80
N PHE A 224 -11.62 7.78 7.22
CA PHE A 224 -10.32 7.45 7.80
C PHE A 224 -9.34 7.01 6.70
N ILE A 225 -8.05 7.06 7.02
CA ILE A 225 -6.99 6.53 6.16
C ILE A 225 -6.01 5.63 6.92
N GLY A 226 -5.45 4.64 6.23
CA GLY A 226 -4.38 3.78 6.73
C GLY A 226 -3.21 3.69 5.74
N PRO A 227 -2.26 4.64 5.76
CA PRO A 227 -1.07 4.59 4.93
C PRO A 227 0.01 3.71 5.56
N ILE A 228 0.17 2.48 5.06
CA ILE A 228 1.06 1.47 5.65
C ILE A 228 2.44 1.50 4.98
N TYR A 229 3.50 1.74 5.77
CA TYR A 229 4.91 1.89 5.35
C TYR A 229 5.15 2.74 4.09
N GLY A 230 4.28 3.72 3.85
CA GLY A 230 4.48 4.70 2.78
C GLY A 230 5.71 5.56 3.04
N GLY A 231 6.36 6.00 1.97
CA GLY A 231 7.37 7.06 2.07
C GLY A 231 6.72 8.37 2.53
N MET A 232 6.76 8.65 3.83
CA MET A 232 6.17 9.86 4.42
C MET A 232 7.13 11.04 4.23
N GLY A 233 7.03 11.71 3.08
CA GLY A 233 7.62 13.03 2.93
C GLY A 233 6.87 14.07 3.78
N PRO A 234 7.48 15.22 4.11
CA PRO A 234 6.78 16.28 4.81
C PRO A 234 5.59 16.77 3.97
N VAL A 235 4.40 16.77 4.58
CA VAL A 235 3.15 17.28 3.99
C VAL A 235 2.60 18.42 4.84
N GLU A 236 1.98 19.40 4.20
CA GLU A 236 1.19 20.40 4.92
C GLU A 236 -0.11 19.74 5.39
N VAL A 237 -0.40 19.83 6.69
CA VAL A 237 -1.58 19.22 7.28
C VAL A 237 -2.79 20.12 7.00
N PRO A 238 -3.86 19.62 6.35
CA PRO A 238 -5.10 20.38 6.18
C PRO A 238 -5.71 20.76 7.54
N GLU A 239 -6.48 21.86 7.58
CA GLU A 239 -7.09 22.36 8.83
C GLU A 239 -8.00 21.33 9.54
N ASN A 240 -8.58 20.38 8.79
CA ASN A 240 -9.40 19.29 9.35
C ASN A 240 -8.95 17.94 8.76
N PRO A 241 -7.88 17.32 9.30
CA PRO A 241 -7.33 16.10 8.74
C PRO A 241 -8.21 14.89 9.08
N HIS A 242 -8.28 13.94 8.14
CA HIS A 242 -8.95 12.66 8.38
C HIS A 242 -8.21 11.84 9.46
N PRO A 243 -8.91 11.08 10.31
CA PRO A 243 -8.30 10.14 11.24
C PRO A 243 -7.33 9.19 10.53
N CYS A 244 -6.11 9.08 11.06
CA CYS A 244 -5.06 8.21 10.55
C CYS A 244 -4.92 6.98 11.46
N LEU A 245 -5.02 5.79 10.90
CA LEU A 245 -4.78 4.53 11.59
C LEU A 245 -3.28 4.19 11.43
N MET A 246 -2.55 4.08 12.54
CA MET A 246 -1.15 3.62 12.59
C MET A 246 -1.07 2.16 13.04
#